data_AF-A0A521G2L4-F1
#
_entry.id   AF-A0A521G2L4-F1
#
_cell.length_a   1.000
_cell.length_b   1.000
_cell.length_c   1.000
_cell.angle_alpha   90.00
_cell.angle_beta   90.00
_cell.angle_gamma   90.00
#
_symmetry.space_group_name_H-M   'P 1'
#
loop_
_entity.id
_entity.type
_entity.pdbx_description
1 polymer ?
#
loop_
_entity_poly.entity_id
_entity_poly.type
_entity_poly.pdbx_seq_one_letter_code
_entity_poly.pdbx_strand_id
1 'polypeptide(L)'
;MPIAEITAALAGVKHAFDIANLINNSEVSLDAAEVKLKLAELIDSLANAKIETAKFKDILLERDSEIQRLKKQIEKDDNMVYETPYYFLVQESGEKDGPYCQRCYDSNKKSIRLQSPNKNGYWKCNECSSDYKDSTYNEPVFTRINRSQGRSGWTL
;
A
#
# COMPACT_ATOMS: atom_id res chain seq x y z
N MET A 1 0.19 9.48 19.33
CA MET A 1 -0.68 9.92 18.21
C MET A 1 -0.10 11.25 17.77
N PRO A 2 0.35 11.42 16.51
CA PRO A 2 1.16 12.58 16.07
C PRO A 2 0.64 13.94 16.54
N ILE A 3 -0.69 14.07 16.60
CA ILE A 3 -1.40 15.25 17.07
C ILE A 3 -1.14 15.54 18.57
N ALA A 4 -1.09 14.52 19.42
CA ALA A 4 -0.81 14.65 20.84
C ALA A 4 0.62 15.16 21.11
N GLU A 5 1.61 14.67 20.35
CA GLU A 5 3.00 15.12 20.50
C GLU A 5 3.21 16.56 20.00
N ILE A 6 2.55 16.95 18.89
CA ILE A 6 2.50 18.34 18.42
C ILE A 6 1.84 19.27 19.45
N THR A 7 0.73 18.82 20.05
CA THR A 7 -0.01 19.60 21.06
C THR A 7 0.82 19.79 22.34
N ALA A 8 1.59 18.78 22.75
CA ALA A 8 2.49 18.86 23.89
C ALA A 8 3.66 19.82 23.64
N ALA A 9 4.29 19.76 22.46
CA ALA A 9 5.34 20.70 22.07
C ALA A 9 4.83 22.15 22.04
N LEU A 10 3.64 22.38 21.48
CA LEU A 10 3.01 23.71 21.42
C LEU A 10 2.68 24.24 22.82
N ALA A 11 2.23 23.38 23.74
CA ALA A 11 1.96 23.74 25.13
C ALA A 11 3.23 24.20 25.86
N GLY A 12 4.36 23.50 25.67
CA GLY A 12 5.66 23.90 26.23
C GLY A 12 6.16 25.25 25.70
N VAL A 13 5.98 25.51 24.40
CA VAL A 13 6.32 26.80 23.77
C VAL A 13 5.41 27.93 24.28
N LYS A 14 4.10 27.67 24.44
CA LYS A 14 3.16 28.64 25.00
C LYS A 14 3.52 28.99 26.45
N HIS A 15 3.84 27.98 27.27
CA HIS A 15 4.25 28.18 28.65
C HIS A 15 5.53 29.04 28.74
N ALA A 16 6.51 28.76 27.88
CA ALA A 16 7.72 29.57 27.75
C ALA A 16 7.40 31.03 27.35
N PHE A 17 6.48 31.24 26.41
CA PHE A 17 6.03 32.57 25.99
C PHE A 17 5.32 33.34 27.11
N ASP A 18 4.46 32.66 27.88
CA ASP A 18 3.75 33.25 29.02
C ASP A 18 4.74 33.71 30.10
N ILE A 19 5.79 32.92 30.40
CA ILE A 19 6.88 33.29 31.32
C ILE A 19 7.68 34.48 30.77
N ALA A 20 8.05 34.46 29.49
CA ALA A 20 8.81 35.55 28.88
C ALA A 20 8.01 36.87 28.88
N ASN A 21 6.70 36.81 28.64
CA ASN A 21 5.81 37.97 28.73
C ASN A 21 5.67 38.51 30.15
N LEU A 22 5.64 37.64 31.16
CA LEU A 22 5.65 38.05 32.55
C LEU A 22 6.95 38.78 32.91
N ILE A 23 8.10 38.33 32.41
CA ILE A 23 9.38 39.02 32.63
C ILE A 23 9.42 40.38 31.91
N ASN A 24 8.85 40.47 30.70
CA ASN A 24 8.97 41.66 29.84
C ASN A 24 7.95 42.77 30.15
N ASN A 25 6.74 42.44 30.61
CA ASN A 25 5.64 43.41 30.79
C ASN A 25 5.40 43.81 32.26
N SER A 26 6.16 43.26 33.21
CA SER A 26 5.95 43.54 34.63
C SER A 26 6.80 44.74 35.09
N GLU A 27 6.14 45.81 35.54
CA GLU A 27 6.70 46.85 36.46
C GLU A 27 7.03 46.29 37.87
N VAL A 28 6.93 44.98 38.05
CA VAL A 28 7.13 44.29 39.32
C VAL A 28 8.63 44.31 39.64
N SER A 29 8.96 44.89 40.80
CA SER A 29 10.26 44.75 41.48
C SER A 29 10.46 43.27 41.87
N LEU A 30 10.66 42.40 40.88
CA LEU A 30 11.01 41.01 41.11
C LEU A 30 12.40 40.97 41.74
N ASP A 31 12.53 40.30 42.88
CA ASP A 31 13.84 40.01 43.46
C ASP A 31 14.65 39.12 42.50
N ALA A 32 15.97 39.26 42.51
CA ALA A 32 16.89 38.48 41.69
C ALA A 32 16.71 36.96 41.87
N ALA A 33 16.21 36.50 43.02
CA ALA A 33 15.87 35.10 43.24
C ALA A 33 14.66 34.64 42.39
N GLU A 34 13.63 35.48 42.26
CA GLU A 34 12.40 35.16 41.52
C GLU A 34 12.66 35.14 40.00
N VAL A 35 13.46 36.09 39.50
CA VAL A 35 13.89 36.10 38.09
C VAL A 35 14.68 34.85 37.73
N LYS A 36 15.60 34.40 38.60
CA LYS A 36 16.37 33.16 38.39
C LYS A 36 15.48 31.93 38.35
N LEU A 37 14.48 31.87 39.21
CA LEU A 37 13.52 30.77 39.24
C LEU A 37 12.66 30.73 37.97
N LYS A 38 12.14 31.88 37.52
CA LYS A 38 11.36 31.97 36.26
C LYS A 38 12.22 31.65 35.04
N LEU A 39 13.48 32.06 35.03
CA LEU A 39 14.42 31.69 33.97
C LEU A 39 14.69 30.17 33.94
N ALA A 40 14.81 29.53 35.10
CA ALA A 40 14.95 28.08 35.17
C ALA A 40 13.69 27.35 34.66
N GLU A 41 12.49 27.81 35.02
CA GLU A 41 11.22 27.28 34.50
C GLU A 41 11.09 27.45 32.98
N LEU A 42 11.58 28.58 32.45
CA LEU A 42 11.63 28.84 31.02
C LEU A 42 12.57 27.87 30.29
N ILE A 43 13.77 27.65 30.84
CA ILE A 43 14.77 26.72 30.28
C ILE A 43 14.22 25.30 30.27
N ASP A 44 13.56 24.86 31.34
CA ASP A 44 12.96 23.53 31.43
C ASP A 44 11.83 23.37 30.40
N SER A 45 10.93 24.36 30.29
CA SER A 45 9.84 24.36 29.31
C SER A 45 10.36 24.26 27.87
N LEU A 46 11.45 24.98 27.56
CA LEU A 46 12.05 24.97 26.22
C LEU A 46 12.80 23.65 25.94
N ALA A 47 13.44 23.06 26.95
CA ALA A 47 14.08 21.75 26.84
C ALA A 47 13.05 20.65 26.57
N ASN A 48 11.92 20.67 27.28
CA ASN A 48 10.81 19.74 27.05
C ASN A 48 10.23 19.89 25.64
N ALA A 49 9.99 21.13 25.19
CA ALA A 49 9.53 21.39 23.82
C ALA A 49 10.52 20.87 22.75
N LYS A 50 11.83 21.00 22.99
CA LYS A 50 12.87 20.48 22.09
C LYS A 50 12.86 18.95 22.00
N ILE A 51 12.68 18.27 23.12
CA ILE A 51 12.58 16.80 23.16
C ILE A 51 11.37 16.32 22.37
N GLU A 52 10.20 16.93 22.58
CA GLU A 52 8.98 16.56 21.83
C GLU A 52 9.11 16.86 20.33
N THR A 53 9.78 17.95 19.97
CA THR A 53 10.07 18.28 18.56
C THR A 53 11.01 17.25 17.90
N ALA A 54 11.99 16.73 18.64
CA ALA A 54 12.87 15.67 18.12
C ALA A 54 12.09 14.38 17.84
N LYS A 55 11.21 13.96 18.75
CA LYS A 55 10.33 12.80 18.55
C LYS A 55 9.43 12.96 17.32
N PHE A 56 8.91 14.17 17.08
CA PHE A 56 8.13 14.47 15.89
C PHE A 56 8.92 14.26 14.59
N LYS A 57 10.19 14.69 14.57
CA LYS A 57 11.07 14.49 13.41
C LYS A 57 11.25 13.01 13.06
N ASP A 58 11.41 12.16 14.08
CA ASP A 58 11.55 10.71 13.88
C ASP A 58 10.27 10.09 13.30
N ILE A 59 9.10 10.49 13.82
CA ILE A 59 7.80 10.04 13.30
C ILE A 59 7.61 10.48 11.84
N LEU A 60 7.99 11.71 11.48
CA LEU A 60 7.90 12.16 10.09
C LEU A 60 8.76 11.30 9.15
N LEU A 61 10.00 11.01 9.54
CA LEU A 61 10.91 10.18 8.74
C LEU A 61 10.36 8.76 8.56
N GLU A 62 9.78 8.18 9.60
CA GLU A 62 9.11 6.87 9.51
C GLU A 62 7.95 6.91 8.51
N ARG A 63 7.09 7.94 8.59
CA ARG A 63 5.94 8.06 7.68
C ARG A 63 6.35 8.33 6.24
N ASP A 64 7.35 9.17 6.01
CA ASP A 64 7.87 9.41 4.67
C ASP A 64 8.47 8.14 4.06
N SER A 65 9.20 7.35 4.85
CA SER A 65 9.72 6.05 4.43
C SER A 65 8.60 5.10 4.02
N GLU A 66 7.54 5.03 4.82
CA GLU A 66 6.37 4.18 4.53
C GLU A 66 5.62 4.65 3.29
N ILE A 67 5.43 5.96 3.11
CA ILE A 67 4.84 6.53 1.89
C ILE A 67 5.68 6.17 0.66
N GLN A 68 7.01 6.29 0.75
CA GLN A 68 7.91 5.90 -0.35
C GLN A 68 7.83 4.41 -0.66
N ARG A 69 7.75 3.57 0.38
CA ARG A 69 7.56 2.11 0.22
C ARG A 69 6.25 1.79 -0.49
N LEU A 70 5.15 2.41 -0.07
CA LEU A 70 3.82 2.22 -0.67
C LEU A 70 3.76 2.75 -2.11
N LYS A 71 4.34 3.92 -2.38
CA LYS A 71 4.43 4.46 -3.76
C LYS A 71 5.18 3.51 -4.70
N LYS A 72 6.31 2.97 -4.26
CA LYS A 72 7.07 1.96 -5.03
C LYS A 72 6.30 0.66 -5.24
N GLN A 73 5.37 0.30 -4.35
CA GLN A 73 4.49 -0.85 -4.55
C GLN A 73 3.44 -0.55 -5.62
N ILE A 74 2.87 0.66 -5.61
CA ILE A 74 1.87 1.10 -6.61
C ILE A 74 2.50 1.23 -8.00
N GLU A 75 3.69 1.79 -8.14
CA GLU A 75 4.36 1.95 -9.45
C GLU A 75 4.63 0.61 -10.16
N LYS A 76 4.78 -0.49 -9.43
CA LYS A 76 4.94 -1.82 -10.03
C LYS A 76 3.66 -2.34 -10.70
N ASP A 77 2.50 -1.78 -10.35
CA ASP A 77 1.21 -2.21 -10.89
C ASP A 77 0.85 -1.50 -12.20
N ASP A 78 1.60 -0.49 -12.63
CA ASP A 78 1.23 0.42 -13.75
C ASP A 78 1.63 -0.08 -15.16
N ASN A 79 2.37 -1.18 -15.28
CA ASN A 79 2.84 -1.70 -16.58
C ASN A 79 1.91 -2.75 -17.21
N MET A 80 0.66 -2.81 -16.78
CA MET A 80 -0.30 -3.80 -17.27
C MET A 80 -1.14 -3.24 -18.42
N VAL A 81 -0.99 -3.82 -19.61
CA VAL A 81 -1.73 -3.44 -20.83
C VAL A 81 -2.79 -4.48 -21.13
N TYR A 82 -4.03 -4.04 -21.31
CA TYR A 82 -5.14 -4.90 -21.71
C TYR A 82 -5.11 -5.16 -23.22
N GLU A 83 -5.11 -6.43 -23.59
CA GLU A 83 -5.25 -6.89 -24.97
C GLU A 83 -6.24 -8.04 -24.99
N THR A 84 -7.42 -7.81 -25.58
CA THR A 84 -8.51 -8.78 -25.56
C THR A 84 -8.02 -10.20 -25.91
N PRO A 85 -8.23 -11.20 -25.05
CA PRO A 85 -9.14 -11.20 -23.89
C PRO A 85 -8.48 -11.03 -22.50
N TYR A 86 -7.21 -10.65 -22.38
CA TYR A 86 -6.45 -10.67 -21.11
C TYR A 86 -5.44 -9.52 -20.98
N TYR A 87 -4.73 -9.44 -19.85
CA TYR A 87 -3.66 -8.44 -19.66
C TYR A 87 -2.27 -9.02 -19.95
N PHE A 88 -1.34 -8.14 -20.28
CA PHE A 88 0.09 -8.39 -20.32
C PHE A 88 0.84 -7.40 -19.46
N LEU A 89 1.92 -7.86 -18.84
CA LEU A 89 2.90 -7.00 -18.21
C LEU A 89 3.91 -6.56 -19.27
N VAL A 90 4.02 -5.26 -19.53
CA VAL A 90 4.99 -4.69 -20.46
C VAL A 90 6.27 -4.37 -19.70
N GLN A 91 7.36 -5.05 -20.06
CA GLN A 91 8.67 -4.76 -19.49
C GLN A 91 9.25 -3.49 -20.10
N GLU A 92 10.28 -2.90 -19.46
CA GLU A 92 10.99 -1.72 -19.98
C GLU A 92 11.58 -1.96 -21.39
N SER A 93 11.90 -3.21 -21.74
CA SER A 93 12.37 -3.61 -23.07
C SER A 93 11.28 -3.56 -24.16
N GLY A 94 10.01 -3.38 -23.78
CA GLY A 94 8.84 -3.51 -24.65
C GLY A 94 8.34 -4.95 -24.81
N GLU A 95 9.01 -5.93 -24.19
CA GLU A 95 8.56 -7.32 -24.18
C GLU A 95 7.29 -7.47 -23.33
N LYS A 96 6.32 -8.24 -23.84
CA LYS A 96 5.07 -8.55 -23.15
C LYS A 96 5.19 -9.88 -22.43
N ASP A 97 5.12 -9.85 -21.11
CA ASP A 97 5.05 -11.02 -20.25
C ASP A 97 3.58 -11.33 -19.90
N GLY A 98 3.16 -12.59 -19.99
CA GLY A 98 1.74 -12.95 -19.76
C GLY A 98 1.31 -14.25 -20.46
N PRO A 99 -0.01 -14.49 -20.59
CA PRO A 99 -1.13 -13.59 -20.27
C PRO A 99 -1.62 -13.66 -18.81
N TYR A 100 -2.27 -12.59 -18.34
CA TYR A 100 -2.79 -12.42 -16.98
C TYR A 100 -4.32 -12.26 -16.95
N CYS A 101 -4.95 -12.75 -15.89
CA CYS A 101 -6.39 -12.76 -15.72
C CYS A 101 -6.99 -11.35 -15.59
N GLN A 102 -7.85 -10.96 -16.55
CA GLN A 102 -8.57 -9.69 -16.55
C GLN A 102 -9.36 -9.50 -15.23
N ARG A 103 -10.22 -10.45 -14.87
CA ARG A 103 -11.08 -10.32 -13.68
C ARG A 103 -10.28 -10.08 -12.39
N CYS A 104 -9.19 -10.82 -12.20
CA CYS A 104 -8.37 -10.71 -10.99
C CYS A 104 -7.65 -9.36 -10.91
N TYR A 105 -7.19 -8.86 -12.05
CA TYR A 105 -6.50 -7.58 -12.12
C TYR A 105 -7.48 -6.40 -11.99
N ASP A 106 -8.62 -6.43 -12.66
CA ASP A 106 -9.62 -5.34 -12.59
C ASP A 106 -10.23 -5.20 -11.20
N SER A 107 -10.52 -6.32 -10.53
CA SER A 107 -11.19 -6.29 -9.22
C SER A 107 -10.24 -6.04 -8.04
N ASN A 108 -9.03 -6.60 -8.09
CA ASN A 108 -8.14 -6.66 -6.93
C ASN A 108 -6.68 -6.30 -7.25
N LYS A 109 -6.39 -5.85 -8.48
CA LYS A 109 -5.02 -5.60 -8.98
C LYS A 109 -4.08 -6.81 -8.84
N LYS A 110 -4.64 -8.02 -8.80
CA LYS A 110 -3.87 -9.26 -8.75
C LYS A 110 -3.45 -9.71 -10.15
N SER A 111 -2.15 -9.74 -10.41
CA SER A 111 -1.54 -10.26 -11.64
C SER A 111 -1.47 -11.80 -11.65
N ILE A 112 -2.63 -12.46 -11.72
CA ILE A 112 -2.72 -13.93 -11.77
C ILE A 112 -2.47 -14.43 -13.19
N ARG A 113 -1.38 -15.18 -13.41
CA ARG A 113 -1.02 -15.74 -14.73
C ARG A 113 -2.03 -16.81 -15.16
N LEU A 114 -2.55 -16.66 -16.37
CA LEU A 114 -3.46 -17.63 -16.99
C LEU A 114 -2.71 -18.89 -17.41
N GLN A 115 -3.38 -20.03 -17.31
CA GLN A 115 -2.85 -21.34 -17.68
C GLN A 115 -3.52 -21.80 -18.98
N SER A 116 -2.74 -22.32 -19.93
CA SER A 116 -3.29 -22.96 -21.14
C SER A 116 -3.04 -24.47 -21.11
N PRO A 117 -3.96 -25.26 -20.50
CA PRO A 117 -3.74 -26.69 -20.31
C PRO A 117 -3.60 -27.44 -21.64
N ASN A 118 -4.37 -27.03 -22.65
CA ASN A 118 -4.40 -27.68 -23.97
C ASN A 118 -3.59 -26.93 -25.03
N LYS A 119 -2.97 -25.78 -24.68
CA LYS A 119 -2.21 -24.92 -25.61
C LYS A 119 -2.96 -24.63 -26.92
N ASN A 120 -4.28 -24.52 -26.86
CA ASN A 120 -5.16 -24.41 -28.01
C ASN A 120 -5.96 -23.11 -27.96
N GLY A 121 -5.39 -22.01 -27.46
CA GLY A 121 -6.10 -20.73 -27.30
C GLY A 121 -7.13 -20.68 -26.16
N TYR A 122 -7.31 -21.78 -25.41
CA TYR A 122 -8.06 -21.79 -24.15
C TYR A 122 -7.15 -21.46 -22.98
N TRP A 123 -7.61 -20.53 -22.15
CA TRP A 123 -6.89 -20.03 -20.99
C TRP A 123 -7.79 -20.06 -19.77
N LYS A 124 -7.23 -20.49 -18.64
CA LYS A 124 -7.95 -20.59 -17.36
C LYS A 124 -7.18 -19.92 -16.24
N CYS A 125 -7.90 -19.21 -15.39
CA CYS A 125 -7.37 -18.68 -14.14
C CYS A 125 -7.57 -19.67 -12.99
N ASN A 126 -6.50 -20.01 -12.27
CA ASN A 126 -6.57 -20.92 -11.11
C ASN A 126 -7.08 -20.23 -9.83
N GLU A 127 -7.09 -18.90 -9.76
CA GLU A 127 -7.60 -18.14 -8.60
C GLU A 127 -9.12 -17.97 -8.66
N CYS A 128 -9.64 -17.47 -9.79
CA CYS A 128 -11.06 -17.11 -9.92
C CYS A 128 -11.87 -18.03 -10.85
N SER A 129 -11.25 -19.08 -11.39
CA SER A 129 -11.86 -20.05 -12.31
C SER A 129 -12.47 -19.45 -13.59
N SER A 130 -12.10 -18.22 -13.95
CA SER A 130 -12.57 -17.60 -15.20
C SER A 130 -11.81 -18.18 -16.40
N ASP A 131 -12.54 -18.35 -17.50
CA ASP A 131 -12.07 -18.93 -18.74
C ASP A 131 -12.04 -17.88 -19.85
N TYR A 132 -11.01 -17.93 -20.68
CA TYR A 132 -10.80 -17.02 -21.80
C TYR A 132 -10.46 -17.84 -23.05
N LYS A 133 -10.93 -17.37 -24.21
CA LYS A 133 -10.67 -17.97 -25.51
C LYS A 133 -10.11 -16.88 -26.43
N ASP A 134 -8.92 -17.08 -26.95
CA ASP A 134 -8.31 -16.17 -27.92
C ASP A 134 -8.60 -16.62 -29.37
N SER A 135 -8.08 -15.86 -30.34
CA SER A 135 -8.23 -16.13 -31.78
C SER A 135 -7.67 -17.47 -32.25
N THR A 136 -6.80 -18.12 -31.46
CA THR A 136 -6.22 -19.43 -31.75
C THR A 136 -7.07 -20.58 -31.20
N TYR A 137 -8.21 -20.28 -30.56
CA TYR A 137 -9.06 -21.28 -29.97
C TYR A 137 -9.76 -22.18 -30.99
N ASN A 138 -9.43 -23.47 -30.93
CA ASN A 138 -10.07 -24.52 -31.72
C ASN A 138 -10.89 -25.43 -30.81
N GLU A 139 -12.20 -25.48 -31.04
CA GLU A 139 -13.09 -26.36 -30.27
C GLU A 139 -12.77 -27.84 -30.53
N PRO A 140 -12.64 -28.67 -29.49
CA PRO A 140 -12.45 -30.09 -29.67
C PRO A 140 -13.69 -30.70 -30.34
N VAL A 141 -13.48 -31.41 -31.45
CA VAL A 141 -14.55 -32.12 -32.16
C VAL A 141 -14.97 -33.32 -31.31
N PHE A 142 -16.09 -33.20 -30.60
CA PHE A 142 -16.68 -34.34 -29.89
C PHE A 142 -17.43 -35.24 -30.88
N THR A 143 -16.75 -36.26 -31.43
CA THR A 143 -17.45 -37.35 -32.10
C THR A 143 -18.21 -38.16 -31.06
N ARG A 144 -19.55 -38.11 -31.09
CA ARG A 144 -20.40 -39.02 -30.30
C ARG A 144 -20.10 -40.45 -30.73
N ILE A 145 -19.33 -41.19 -29.93
CA ILE A 145 -19.23 -42.64 -30.08
C ILE A 145 -20.56 -43.21 -29.58
N ASN A 146 -21.44 -43.61 -30.50
CA ASN A 146 -22.65 -44.35 -30.17
C ASN A 146 -22.23 -45.71 -29.59
N ARG A 147 -22.19 -45.83 -28.26
CA ARG A 147 -22.05 -47.11 -27.56
C ARG A 147 -23.37 -47.86 -27.63
N SER A 148 -23.73 -48.31 -28.83
CA SER A 148 -24.80 -49.28 -29.05
C SER A 148 -24.18 -50.51 -29.71
N GLN A 149 -23.57 -51.39 -28.91
CA GLN A 149 -23.49 -52.85 -29.11
C GLN A 149 -22.46 -53.46 -28.14
N GLY A 150 -22.84 -54.54 -27.47
CA GLY A 150 -21.92 -55.35 -26.66
C GLY A 150 -22.46 -55.89 -25.33
N ARG A 151 -23.75 -56.27 -25.23
CA ARG A 151 -24.22 -57.22 -24.20
C ARG A 151 -24.40 -58.59 -24.84
N SER A 152 -23.31 -59.35 -24.93
CA SER A 152 -23.30 -60.82 -25.02
C SER A 152 -22.69 -61.29 -23.70
N GLY A 153 -23.44 -61.86 -22.76
CA GLY A 153 -24.06 -63.17 -22.86
C GLY A 153 -23.23 -64.12 -21.99
N TRP A 154 -23.46 -64.12 -20.67
CA TRP A 154 -22.90 -65.13 -19.77
C TRP A 154 -23.92 -66.27 -19.67
N THR A 155 -23.63 -67.38 -20.34
CA THR A 155 -24.27 -68.67 -20.06
C THR A 155 -23.40 -69.44 -19.07
N LEU A 156 -24.08 -69.86 -17.99
CA LEU A 156 -23.76 -70.78 -16.89
C LEU A 156 -22.46 -71.59 -16.97
#